data_AF-A0AAC9S4E9-F1
#
_entry.id   AF-A0AAC9S4E9-F1
#
_cell.length_a   1.000
_cell.length_b   1.000
_cell.length_c   1.000
_cell.angle_alpha   90.00
_cell.angle_beta   90.00
_cell.angle_gamma   90.00
#
_symmetry.space_group_name_H-M   'P 1'
#
loop_
_entity.id
_entity.type
_entity.pdbx_description
1 polymer ?
#
loop_
_entity_poly.entity_id
_entity_poly.type
_entity_poly.pdbx_seq_one_letter_code
_entity_poly.pdbx_strand_id
1 'polypeptide(L)'
;MIFKQVGTIMPVWQITRVNPGFIYVIERHGRYKIGKTRRTQDRLRAAKTWLPDMTLIGLKPIWGASHHERRLHAGFARYWYAQEWFSFDGDDDGRELLVEGFTAFSDDNPDRNSVDFIYWFNGDGMVEPLMEMDRRRLSLPQFQRQESFYCKKA
;
A
#
# COMPACT_ATOMS: atom_id res chain seq x y z
N MET A 1 14.42 -16.30 7.78
CA MET A 1 14.10 -14.93 7.31
C MET A 1 13.22 -15.12 6.09
N ILE A 2 11.98 -14.61 6.08
CA ILE A 2 10.91 -14.95 5.10
C ILE A 2 11.37 -14.84 3.62
N PHE A 3 12.34 -13.97 3.32
CA PHE A 3 12.85 -13.75 1.97
C PHE A 3 14.14 -14.53 1.60
N LYS A 4 14.65 -15.42 2.46
CA LYS A 4 15.87 -16.20 2.18
C LYS A 4 15.49 -17.60 1.65
N GLN A 5 16.26 -18.11 0.66
CA GLN A 5 16.14 -19.44 0.02
C GLN A 5 15.09 -19.60 -1.08
N VAL A 6 14.62 -18.51 -1.68
CA VAL A 6 13.70 -18.56 -2.82
C VAL A 6 14.48 -18.19 -4.09
N GLY A 7 14.29 -18.92 -5.18
CA GLY A 7 14.96 -18.65 -6.47
C GLY A 7 14.69 -17.22 -6.98
N THR A 8 15.30 -16.81 -8.09
CA THR A 8 15.13 -15.44 -8.61
C THR A 8 13.77 -15.17 -9.24
N ILE A 9 13.01 -16.21 -9.60
CA ILE A 9 11.76 -16.10 -10.36
C ILE A 9 10.63 -16.86 -9.66
N MET A 10 9.48 -16.20 -9.49
CA MET A 10 8.25 -16.84 -9.00
C MET A 10 7.70 -17.79 -10.07
N PRO A 11 7.26 -19.01 -9.69
CA PRO A 11 6.73 -19.97 -10.64
C PRO A 11 5.43 -19.48 -11.30
N VAL A 12 4.68 -18.62 -10.62
CA VAL A 12 3.48 -17.97 -11.16
C VAL A 12 3.89 -16.72 -11.94
N TRP A 13 3.47 -16.67 -13.21
CA TRP A 13 3.67 -15.54 -14.14
C TRP A 13 5.12 -15.12 -14.40
N GLN A 14 6.10 -15.94 -14.00
CA GLN A 14 7.53 -15.67 -14.19
C GLN A 14 7.97 -14.31 -13.62
N ILE A 15 7.32 -13.85 -12.55
CA ILE A 15 7.66 -12.55 -11.94
C ILE A 15 9.00 -12.67 -11.21
N THR A 16 9.91 -11.75 -11.49
CA THR A 16 11.20 -11.68 -10.80
C THR A 16 11.01 -11.27 -9.34
N ARG A 17 11.56 -12.05 -8.42
CA ARG A 17 11.65 -11.70 -7.00
C ARG A 17 12.68 -10.59 -6.82
N VAL A 18 12.22 -9.35 -6.64
CA VAL A 18 13.06 -8.16 -6.47
C VAL A 18 12.62 -7.35 -5.26
N ASN A 19 13.51 -6.51 -4.73
CA ASN A 19 13.19 -5.53 -3.67
C ASN A 19 12.30 -6.10 -2.54
N PRO A 20 12.78 -7.13 -1.80
CA PRO A 20 12.04 -7.70 -0.69
C PRO A 20 11.78 -6.65 0.39
N GLY A 21 10.60 -6.72 0.99
CA GLY A 21 10.24 -5.90 2.12
C GLY A 21 8.83 -6.21 2.61
N PHE A 22 8.37 -5.37 3.50
CA PHE A 22 7.02 -5.42 4.04
C PHE A 22 6.32 -4.13 3.71
N ILE A 23 5.04 -4.23 3.36
CA ILE A 23 4.13 -3.09 3.40
C ILE A 23 3.41 -3.15 4.74
N TYR A 24 3.17 -2.01 5.35
CA TYR A 24 2.36 -1.89 6.55
C TYR A 24 1.27 -0.85 6.36
N VAL A 25 0.18 -1.08 7.06
CA VAL A 25 -0.90 -0.10 7.25
C VAL A 25 -1.08 0.10 8.74
N ILE A 26 -0.99 1.36 9.18
CA ILE A 26 -1.36 1.75 10.54
C ILE A 26 -2.55 2.70 10.49
N GLU A 27 -3.38 2.64 11.51
CA GLU A 27 -4.50 3.55 11.72
C GLU A 27 -4.23 4.42 12.95
N ARG A 28 -4.66 5.67 12.88
CA ARG A 28 -4.70 6.58 14.03
C ARG A 28 -5.81 7.62 13.86
N HIS A 29 -6.80 7.59 14.74
CA HIS A 29 -7.93 8.52 14.77
C HIS A 29 -8.64 8.67 13.41
N GLY A 30 -8.95 7.55 12.75
CA GLY A 30 -9.64 7.51 11.45
C GLY A 30 -8.73 7.81 10.24
N ARG A 31 -7.43 8.01 10.46
CA ARG A 31 -6.44 8.21 9.38
C ARG A 31 -5.57 6.99 9.22
N TYR A 32 -5.25 6.68 7.98
CA TYR A 32 -4.52 5.48 7.60
C TYR A 32 -3.18 5.86 7.00
N LYS A 33 -2.09 5.26 7.45
CA LYS A 33 -0.77 5.43 6.86
C LYS A 33 -0.38 4.15 6.14
N ILE A 34 -0.04 4.28 4.87
CA ILE A 34 0.53 3.20 4.05
C ILE A 34 2.03 3.45 3.96
N GLY A 35 2.85 2.44 4.23
CA GLY A 35 4.29 2.57 4.06
C GLY A 35 5.00 1.24 3.95
N LYS A 36 6.31 1.28 3.73
CA LYS A 36 7.14 0.08 3.60
C LYS A 36 8.31 0.04 4.58
N THR A 37 8.81 -1.16 4.85
CA THR A 37 10.04 -1.38 5.61
C THR A 37 10.77 -2.64 5.17
N ARG A 38 12.09 -2.67 5.34
CA ARG A 38 12.89 -3.91 5.25
C ARG A 38 13.15 -4.55 6.61
N ARG A 39 12.89 -3.83 7.71
CA ARG A 39 13.12 -4.25 9.10
C ARG A 39 11.86 -4.02 9.90
N THR A 40 11.15 -5.10 10.21
CA THR A 40 9.80 -5.04 10.80
C THR A 40 9.80 -4.62 12.26
N GLN A 41 10.63 -5.29 13.08
CA GLN A 41 10.68 -5.06 14.53
C GLN A 41 11.12 -3.62 14.86
N ASP A 42 12.19 -3.13 14.24
CA ASP A 42 12.71 -1.79 14.49
C ASP A 42 11.73 -0.70 14.06
N ARG A 43 11.07 -0.87 12.89
CA ARG A 43 10.14 0.13 12.35
C ARG A 43 8.88 0.25 13.21
N LEU A 44 8.28 -0.87 13.59
CA LEU A 44 7.06 -0.86 14.41
C LEU A 44 7.35 -0.34 15.82
N ARG A 45 8.50 -0.71 16.41
CA ARG A 45 8.93 -0.18 17.71
C ARG A 45 9.11 1.33 17.65
N ALA A 46 9.82 1.83 16.64
CA ALA A 46 10.01 3.26 16.45
C ALA A 46 8.67 4.00 16.23
N ALA A 47 7.77 3.43 15.43
CA ALA A 47 6.45 4.01 15.21
C ALA A 47 5.64 4.12 16.52
N LYS A 48 5.65 3.07 17.37
CA LYS A 48 4.99 3.09 18.69
C LYS A 48 5.56 4.15 19.65
N THR A 49 6.84 4.50 19.50
CA THR A 49 7.45 5.56 20.33
C THR A 49 6.86 6.94 20.02
N TRP A 50 6.55 7.22 18.75
CA TRP A 50 6.04 8.53 18.33
C TRP A 50 4.51 8.58 18.18
N LEU A 51 3.86 7.43 18.03
CA LEU A 51 2.41 7.26 17.85
C LEU A 51 1.94 6.09 18.73
N PRO A 52 1.87 6.28 20.07
CA PRO A 52 1.59 5.18 21.00
C PRO A 52 0.16 4.64 20.89
N ASP A 53 -0.76 5.46 20.40
CA ASP A 53 -2.19 5.20 20.19
C ASP A 53 -2.52 4.64 18.81
N MET A 54 -1.53 4.32 17.98
CA MET A 54 -1.78 3.75 16.66
C MET A 54 -2.23 2.29 16.73
N THR A 55 -3.10 1.90 15.80
CA THR A 55 -3.47 0.51 15.55
C THR A 55 -2.69 -0.01 14.35
N LEU A 56 -2.01 -1.16 14.47
CA LEU A 56 -1.43 -1.84 13.32
C LEU A 56 -2.53 -2.64 12.62
N ILE A 57 -2.93 -2.22 11.43
CA ILE A 57 -3.91 -2.94 10.60
C ILE A 57 -3.28 -4.19 9.98
N GLY A 58 -2.06 -4.06 9.47
CA GLY A 58 -1.34 -5.20 8.93
C GLY A 58 0.11 -4.89 8.59
N LEU A 59 0.90 -5.94 8.47
CA LEU A 59 2.29 -5.91 8.04
C LEU A 59 2.55 -7.13 7.15
N LYS A 60 2.54 -6.94 5.83
CA LYS A 60 2.49 -8.03 4.87
C LYS A 60 3.81 -8.14 4.11
N PRO A 61 4.48 -9.31 4.10
CA PRO A 61 5.71 -9.52 3.33
C PRO A 61 5.39 -9.53 1.84
N ILE A 62 6.21 -8.89 1.00
CA ILE A 62 5.97 -8.80 -0.44
C ILE A 62 7.28 -8.59 -1.22
N TRP A 63 7.37 -9.13 -2.44
CA TRP A 63 8.39 -8.73 -3.41
C TRP A 63 7.97 -7.45 -4.12
N GLY A 64 8.91 -6.60 -4.50
CA GLY A 64 8.61 -5.34 -5.17
C GLY A 64 8.00 -4.30 -4.22
N ALA A 65 8.34 -4.33 -2.93
CA ALA A 65 7.67 -3.52 -1.90
C ALA A 65 7.62 -2.02 -2.24
N SER A 66 8.67 -1.47 -2.85
CA SER A 66 8.68 -0.06 -3.28
C SER A 66 7.74 0.25 -4.44
N HIS A 67 7.56 -0.71 -5.35
CA HIS A 67 6.67 -0.59 -6.49
C HIS A 67 5.21 -0.68 -6.04
N HIS A 68 4.89 -1.68 -5.23
CA HIS A 68 3.53 -1.89 -4.71
C HIS A 68 3.08 -0.76 -3.77
N GLU A 69 3.95 -0.26 -2.88
CA GLU A 69 3.66 0.93 -2.08
C GLU A 69 3.33 2.13 -2.98
N ARG A 70 4.18 2.42 -3.98
CA ARG A 70 3.92 3.54 -4.91
C ARG A 70 2.58 3.38 -5.63
N ARG A 71 2.21 2.15 -6.00
CA ARG A 71 0.91 1.85 -6.62
C ARG A 71 -0.25 2.11 -5.66
N LEU A 72 -0.17 1.68 -4.40
CA LEU A 72 -1.19 2.00 -3.39
C LEU A 72 -1.37 3.50 -3.21
N HIS A 73 -0.27 4.25 -3.17
CA HIS A 73 -0.33 5.70 -3.03
C HIS A 73 -0.99 6.39 -4.22
N ALA A 74 -0.84 5.83 -5.42
CA ALA A 74 -1.53 6.32 -6.62
C ALA A 74 -3.01 5.88 -6.64
N GLY A 75 -3.30 4.61 -6.35
CA GLY A 75 -4.66 4.05 -6.34
C GLY A 75 -5.58 4.75 -5.33
N PHE A 76 -5.04 5.06 -4.14
CA PHE A 76 -5.77 5.79 -3.10
C PHE A 76 -5.53 7.32 -3.14
N ALA A 77 -5.07 7.89 -4.27
CA ALA A 77 -4.72 9.30 -4.36
C ALA A 77 -5.88 10.26 -3.99
N ARG A 78 -7.14 9.88 -4.25
CA ARG A 78 -8.31 10.68 -3.87
C ARG A 78 -8.45 10.90 -2.36
N TYR A 79 -7.99 9.93 -1.56
CA TYR A 79 -8.01 9.96 -0.10
C TYR A 79 -6.76 10.57 0.52
N TRP A 80 -5.82 11.03 -0.31
CA TRP A 80 -4.54 11.52 0.18
C TRP A 80 -4.75 12.74 1.09
N TYR A 81 -4.28 12.60 2.34
CA TYR A 81 -4.36 13.66 3.33
C TYR A 81 -3.04 14.45 3.38
N ALA A 82 -1.93 13.76 3.68
CA ALA A 82 -0.60 14.35 3.73
C ALA A 82 0.48 13.27 3.76
N GLN A 83 1.55 13.45 2.97
CA GLN A 83 2.68 12.52 2.89
C GLN A 83 2.22 11.08 2.59
N GLU A 84 2.27 10.20 3.58
CA GLU A 84 1.91 8.78 3.51
C GLU A 84 0.55 8.50 4.18
N TRP A 85 -0.17 9.54 4.60
CA TRP A 85 -1.45 9.46 5.29
C TRP A 85 -2.63 9.71 4.37
N PHE A 86 -3.69 8.95 4.62
CA PHE A 86 -4.95 8.93 3.89
C PHE A 86 -6.12 9.09 4.87
N SER A 87 -7.19 9.72 4.41
CA SER A 87 -8.45 9.91 5.14
C SER A 87 -9.59 9.54 4.21
N PHE A 88 -10.45 8.65 4.70
CA PHE A 88 -11.58 8.08 3.98
C PHE A 88 -12.90 8.68 4.51
N ASP A 89 -12.85 9.91 5.01
CA ASP A 89 -14.00 10.56 5.64
C ASP A 89 -15.14 10.67 4.62
N GLY A 90 -16.27 10.02 4.90
CA GLY A 90 -17.44 10.02 4.02
C GLY A 90 -17.43 8.95 2.91
N ASP A 91 -16.46 8.03 2.89
CA ASP A 91 -16.37 6.94 1.91
C ASP A 91 -15.93 5.64 2.60
N ASP A 92 -16.92 4.96 3.20
CA ASP A 92 -16.71 3.70 3.92
C ASP A 92 -16.27 2.56 2.99
N ASP A 93 -16.74 2.54 1.74
CA ASP A 93 -16.38 1.53 0.74
C ASP A 93 -14.89 1.57 0.42
N GLY A 94 -14.33 2.78 0.25
CA GLY A 94 -12.91 2.97 0.04
C GLY A 94 -12.05 2.53 1.22
N ARG A 95 -12.55 2.80 2.44
CA ARG A 95 -11.89 2.38 3.67
C ARG A 95 -11.92 0.86 3.82
N GLU A 96 -13.06 0.24 3.57
CA GLU A 96 -13.26 -1.21 3.61
C GLU A 96 -12.36 -1.90 2.59
N LEU A 97 -12.30 -1.37 1.35
CA LEU A 97 -11.39 -1.85 0.32
C LEU A 97 -9.93 -1.87 0.80
N LEU A 98 -9.45 -0.80 1.45
CA LEU A 98 -8.10 -0.76 2.00
C LEU A 98 -7.92 -1.77 3.15
N VAL A 99 -8.83 -1.76 4.13
CA VAL A 99 -8.65 -2.53 5.37
C VAL A 99 -8.86 -4.02 5.12
N GLU A 100 -9.97 -4.42 4.51
CA GLU A 100 -10.28 -5.81 4.22
C GLU A 100 -9.33 -6.38 3.15
N GLY A 101 -9.15 -5.66 2.05
CA GLY A 101 -8.25 -6.09 0.97
C GLY A 101 -6.81 -6.29 1.47
N PHE A 102 -6.31 -5.38 2.31
CA PHE A 102 -4.95 -5.50 2.84
C PHE A 102 -4.82 -6.57 3.93
N THR A 103 -5.83 -6.74 4.79
CA THR A 103 -5.79 -7.77 5.84
C THR A 103 -5.92 -9.18 5.30
N ALA A 104 -6.57 -9.37 4.14
CA ALA A 104 -6.70 -10.65 3.45
C ALA A 104 -5.37 -11.26 2.98
N PHE A 105 -4.30 -10.47 2.85
CA PHE A 105 -2.97 -10.98 2.50
C PHE A 105 -2.38 -11.85 3.62
N SER A 106 -1.52 -12.81 3.24
CA SER A 106 -0.85 -13.69 4.20
C SER A 106 0.25 -12.95 4.98
N ASP A 107 0.49 -13.33 6.24
CA ASP A 107 1.54 -12.74 7.06
C ASP A 107 2.93 -13.35 6.81
N ASP A 108 3.01 -14.45 6.06
CA ASP A 108 4.19 -15.30 5.93
C ASP A 108 4.55 -15.69 4.49
N ASN A 109 3.70 -15.41 3.50
CA ASN A 109 3.89 -15.83 2.11
C ASN A 109 4.05 -14.64 1.13
N PRO A 110 5.29 -14.18 0.87
CA PRO A 110 5.55 -13.04 -0.02
C PRO A 110 5.25 -13.32 -1.49
N ASP A 111 5.40 -14.56 -1.96
CA ASP A 111 5.10 -14.93 -3.34
C ASP A 111 3.60 -14.80 -3.60
N ARG A 112 2.79 -15.38 -2.71
CA ARG A 112 1.32 -15.25 -2.76
C ARG A 112 0.90 -13.79 -2.69
N ASN A 113 1.40 -13.02 -1.73
CA ASN A 113 1.04 -11.60 -1.60
C ASN A 113 1.42 -10.78 -2.84
N SER A 114 2.54 -11.06 -3.48
CA SER A 114 2.93 -10.36 -4.71
C SER A 114 1.99 -10.65 -5.89
N VAL A 115 1.44 -11.86 -5.97
CA VAL A 115 0.44 -12.24 -6.97
C VAL A 115 -0.94 -11.67 -6.61
N ASP A 116 -1.39 -11.92 -5.38
CA ASP A 116 -2.68 -11.47 -4.86
C ASP A 116 -2.80 -9.94 -4.94
N PHE A 117 -1.72 -9.20 -4.71
CA PHE A 117 -1.68 -7.75 -4.91
C PHE A 117 -2.03 -7.35 -6.35
N ILE A 118 -1.52 -8.06 -7.36
CA ILE A 118 -1.79 -7.70 -8.76
C ILE A 118 -3.27 -7.91 -9.08
N TYR A 119 -3.85 -9.01 -8.60
CA TYR A 119 -5.28 -9.28 -8.77
C TYR A 119 -6.14 -8.26 -8.06
N TRP A 120 -5.87 -8.01 -6.78
CA TRP A 120 -6.59 -7.02 -5.97
C TRP A 120 -6.51 -5.61 -6.58
N PHE A 121 -5.28 -5.16 -6.89
CA PHE A 121 -5.06 -3.81 -7.44
C PHE A 121 -5.73 -3.59 -8.80
N ASN A 122 -5.78 -4.61 -9.65
CA ASN A 122 -6.41 -4.49 -10.96
C ASN A 122 -7.92 -4.77 -10.93
N GLY A 123 -8.37 -5.67 -10.06
CA GLY A 123 -9.77 -6.09 -9.95
C GLY A 123 -10.67 -4.99 -9.39
N ASP A 124 -10.17 -4.21 -8.44
CA ASP A 124 -10.95 -3.16 -7.76
C ASP A 124 -10.77 -1.77 -8.39
N GLY A 125 -10.33 -1.69 -9.64
CA GLY A 125 -10.21 -0.43 -10.38
C GLY A 125 -9.08 0.51 -9.91
N MET A 126 -8.27 0.13 -8.91
CA MET A 126 -7.14 0.95 -8.43
C MET A 126 -6.04 1.17 -9.48
N VAL A 127 -6.08 0.43 -10.59
CA VAL A 127 -5.23 0.66 -11.76
C VAL A 127 -5.59 1.93 -12.54
N GLU A 128 -6.84 2.38 -12.50
CA GLU A 128 -7.28 3.54 -13.28
C GLU A 128 -6.57 4.85 -12.86
N PRO A 129 -6.46 5.18 -11.54
CA PRO A 129 -5.67 6.33 -11.11
C PRO A 129 -4.19 6.25 -11.54
N LEU A 130 -3.62 5.04 -11.57
CA LEU A 130 -2.24 4.84 -12.01
C LEU A 130 -2.09 5.13 -13.51
N MET A 131 -3.01 4.65 -14.34
CA MET A 131 -3.05 4.93 -15.77
C MET A 131 -3.25 6.42 -16.05
N GLU A 132 -4.12 7.08 -15.28
CA GLU A 132 -4.39 8.51 -15.44
C GLU A 132 -3.18 9.37 -15.04
N MET A 133 -2.49 9.02 -13.96
CA MET A 133 -1.23 9.67 -13.56
C MET A 133 -0.18 9.56 -14.67
N ASP A 134 -0.04 8.37 -15.28
CA ASP A 134 0.93 8.12 -16.36
C ASP A 134 0.55 8.88 -17.64
N ARG A 135 -0.73 8.84 -18.03
CA ARG A 135 -1.28 9.59 -19.17
C ARG A 135 -1.00 11.09 -19.06
N ARG A 136 -1.13 11.65 -17.85
CA ARG A 136 -0.84 13.07 -17.54
C ARG A 136 0.63 13.36 -17.28
N ARG A 137 1.49 12.33 -17.26
CA ARG A 137 2.93 12.41 -16.97
C ARG A 137 3.22 13.12 -15.63
N LEU A 138 2.40 12.85 -14.63
CA LEU A 138 2.53 13.47 -13.31
C LEU A 138 3.41 12.63 -12.39
N SER A 139 4.19 13.30 -11.55
CA SER A 139 4.80 12.64 -10.40
C SER A 139 3.72 12.29 -9.36
N LEU A 140 3.97 11.25 -8.55
CA LEU A 140 3.05 10.84 -7.49
C LEU A 140 2.63 12.01 -6.57
N PRO A 141 3.54 12.87 -6.07
CA PRO A 141 3.15 14.00 -5.24
C PRO A 141 2.27 15.03 -5.96
N GLN A 142 2.50 15.25 -7.26
CA GLN A 142 1.66 16.16 -8.05
C GLN A 142 0.27 15.57 -8.24
N PHE A 143 0.19 14.28 -8.57
CA PHE A 143 -1.06 13.57 -8.77
C PHE A 143 -1.90 13.54 -7.49
N GLN A 144 -1.32 13.13 -6.36
CA GLN A 144 -2.01 13.10 -5.06
C GLN A 144 -2.58 14.46 -4.64
N ARG A 145 -1.82 15.54 -4.85
CA ARG A 145 -2.33 16.90 -4.59
C ARG A 145 -3.55 17.18 -5.46
N GLN A 146 -3.46 16.91 -6.76
CA GLN A 146 -4.56 17.21 -7.69
C GLN A 146 -5.82 16.40 -7.34
N GLU A 147 -5.71 15.08 -7.21
CA GLU A 147 -6.86 14.21 -6.95
C GLU A 147 -7.53 14.47 -5.59
N SER A 148 -6.75 14.68 -4.52
CA SER A 148 -7.31 15.01 -3.21
C SER A 148 -8.00 16.38 -3.14
N PHE A 149 -7.61 17.34 -3.98
CA PHE A 149 -8.30 18.64 -4.08
C PHE A 149 -9.64 18.53 -4.81
N TYR A 150 -9.74 17.67 -5.83
CA TYR A 150 -10.99 17.47 -6.57
C TYR A 150 -12.07 16.83 -5.68
N CYS A 151 -11.69 15.85 -4.84
CA CYS A 151 -12.62 15.20 -3.94
C CYS A 151 -13.14 16.10 -2.80
N LYS A 152 -12.39 17.16 -2.42
CA LYS A 152 -12.81 18.12 -1.39
C LYS A 152 -13.76 19.22 -1.90
N LYS A 153 -13.96 19.29 -3.22
CA LYS A 153 -14.81 20.30 -3.88
C LYS A 153 -16.09 19.71 -4.48
N ALA A 154 -16.19 18.39 -4.56
CA ALA A 154 -17.39 17.66 -4.93
C ALA A 154 -18.29 17.50 -3.70
#